data_AF-A0A1F9ZZ78-F1
#
_entry.id   AF-A0A1F9ZZ78-F1
#
_cell.length_a   1.000
_cell.length_b   1.000
_cell.length_c   1.000
_cell.angle_alpha   90.00
_cell.angle_beta   90.00
_cell.angle_gamma   90.00
#
_symmetry.space_group_name_H-M   'P 1'
#
loop_
_entity.id
_entity.type
_entity.pdbx_description
1 polymer ?
#
loop_
_entity_poly.entity_id
_entity_poly.type
_entity_poly.pdbx_seq_one_letter_code
_entity_poly.pdbx_strand_id
1 'polypeptide(L)'
;MPQAKKRSSLGLVLQPMKRTGKTVANSLILGKPNTVLYPYQKLELPIGYRGKHIVDFKRCIGCSNCVQICPNDCMWMEKLEDPELGKIERPGVDYGRCLFCGLCVEICPTVAIHESVEFELAHHERSKLKYGPKELRDDSFAGKVKEERQKRLLPILDMTKCTSCEKCAGECPEMAIAMMPIEGVGKTKPEINLGKCTSCKKCETVCPESALEMEEVYESYFEMPEPKFLIKKCTGCGACARACPADVIYMMDLPGTEKVLKDGKKGKPKKRAVFVLEKCVGCGKCYRACKFDALEWPGVRK
;
A
#
# COMPACT_ATOMS: atom_id res chain seq x y z
N MET A 1 -13.88 -1.80 13.57
CA MET A 1 -14.73 -0.82 14.29
C MET A 1 -15.92 -1.53 14.95
N PRO A 2 -16.43 -1.08 16.11
CA PRO A 2 -17.87 -1.15 16.30
C PRO A 2 -18.47 -0.40 15.11
N GLN A 3 -19.15 -1.10 14.20
CA GLN A 3 -19.62 -0.59 12.91
C GLN A 3 -20.03 0.87 13.05
N ALA A 4 -19.36 1.78 12.32
CA ALA A 4 -19.76 3.18 12.28
C ALA A 4 -21.22 3.20 11.82
N LYS A 5 -22.16 3.37 12.76
CA LYS A 5 -23.60 3.40 12.49
C LYS A 5 -23.79 4.36 11.32
N LYS A 6 -24.33 3.87 10.20
CA LYS A 6 -24.66 4.69 9.02
C LYS A 6 -25.37 5.95 9.53
N ARG A 7 -24.67 7.09 9.54
CA ARG A 7 -25.24 8.35 10.01
C ARG A 7 -26.33 8.70 8.99
N SER A 8 -27.57 8.87 9.44
CA SER A 8 -28.63 9.37 8.56
C SER A 8 -28.21 10.72 7.98
N SER A 9 -28.68 11.06 6.78
CA SER A 9 -28.40 12.37 6.15
C SER A 9 -28.72 13.54 7.10
N LEU A 10 -29.81 13.41 7.85
CA LEU A 10 -30.21 14.33 8.92
C LEU A 10 -29.19 14.39 10.06
N GLY A 11 -28.63 13.25 10.47
CA GLY A 11 -27.59 13.15 11.49
C GLY A 11 -26.26 13.78 11.06
N LEU A 12 -25.97 13.81 9.76
CA LEU A 12 -24.78 14.45 9.20
C LEU A 12 -24.81 15.98 9.35
N VAL A 13 -25.99 16.59 9.27
CA VAL A 13 -26.20 18.05 9.37
C VAL A 13 -26.48 18.48 10.82
N LEU A 14 -27.34 17.75 11.53
CA LEU A 14 -27.75 18.12 12.88
C LEU A 14 -26.66 17.91 13.94
N GLN A 15 -25.77 16.91 13.79
CA GLN A 15 -24.70 16.70 14.77
C GLN A 15 -23.67 17.85 14.81
N PRO A 16 -23.12 18.32 13.67
CA PRO A 16 -22.26 19.50 13.65
C PRO A 16 -22.97 20.73 14.20
N MET A 17 -24.21 21.00 13.77
CA MET A 17 -24.98 22.16 14.27
C MET A 17 -25.20 22.10 15.78
N LYS A 18 -25.48 20.92 16.35
CA LYS A 18 -25.60 20.72 17.80
C LYS A 18 -24.28 20.97 18.53
N ARG A 19 -23.15 20.52 17.97
CA ARG A 19 -21.81 20.79 18.55
C ARG A 19 -21.51 22.29 18.53
N THR A 20 -21.66 22.94 17.37
CA THR A 20 -21.43 24.37 17.21
C THR A 20 -22.36 25.19 18.12
N GLY A 21 -23.65 24.86 18.16
CA GLY A 21 -24.63 25.51 19.04
C GLY A 21 -24.25 25.40 20.51
N LYS A 22 -23.77 24.23 20.97
CA LYS A 22 -23.27 24.05 22.34
C LYS A 22 -22.03 24.91 22.60
N THR A 23 -21.09 24.98 21.66
CA THR A 23 -19.88 25.81 21.77
C THR A 23 -20.22 27.30 21.84
N VAL A 24 -21.17 27.76 21.01
CA VAL A 24 -21.65 29.15 21.00
C VAL A 24 -22.39 29.48 22.29
N ALA A 25 -23.29 28.62 22.77
CA ALA A 25 -23.98 28.83 24.04
C ALA A 25 -23.01 28.87 25.23
N ASN A 26 -22.02 27.97 25.27
CA ASN A 26 -21.00 27.98 26.31
C ASN A 26 -20.19 29.29 26.31
N SER A 27 -19.84 29.80 25.12
CA SER A 27 -19.00 30.99 24.98
C SER A 27 -19.75 32.30 25.17
N LEU A 28 -20.94 32.45 24.57
CA LEU A 28 -21.68 33.71 24.54
C LEU A 28 -22.71 33.84 25.67
N ILE A 29 -23.31 32.73 26.11
CA ILE A 29 -24.39 32.75 27.12
C ILE A 29 -23.82 32.44 28.52
N LEU A 30 -22.98 31.41 28.63
CA LEU A 30 -22.41 30.97 29.90
C LEU A 30 -21.05 31.60 30.23
N GLY A 31 -20.49 32.40 29.32
CA GLY A 31 -19.20 33.08 29.51
C GLY A 31 -18.00 32.16 29.72
N LYS A 32 -18.10 30.87 29.36
CA LYS A 32 -17.02 29.89 29.54
C LYS A 32 -16.08 29.91 28.33
N PRO A 33 -14.76 30.04 28.51
CA PRO A 33 -13.81 30.01 27.41
C PRO A 33 -13.75 28.60 26.78
N ASN A 34 -13.61 28.54 25.46
CA ASN A 34 -13.43 27.28 24.71
C ASN A 34 -11.97 26.81 24.68
N THR A 35 -11.03 27.62 25.18
CA THR A 35 -9.61 27.31 25.28
C THR A 35 -9.32 26.44 26.50
N VAL A 36 -8.40 25.49 26.38
CA VAL A 36 -7.79 24.81 27.54
C VAL A 36 -6.64 25.63 28.07
N LEU A 37 -6.34 25.51 29.37
CA LEU A 37 -5.22 26.20 30.01
C LEU A 37 -3.89 25.52 29.66
N TYR A 38 -3.47 25.56 28.39
CA TYR A 38 -2.18 25.03 27.98
C TYR A 38 -1.04 25.92 28.52
N PRO A 39 0.07 25.36 29.09
CA PRO A 39 0.45 23.95 29.14
C PRO A 39 -0.05 23.16 30.37
N TYR A 40 -0.73 23.80 31.33
CA TYR A 40 -1.20 23.16 32.57
C TYR A 40 -2.29 22.09 32.35
N GLN A 41 -3.11 22.26 31.32
CA GLN A 41 -4.15 21.33 30.91
C GLN A 41 -3.91 20.93 29.44
N LYS A 42 -3.60 19.65 29.21
CA LYS A 42 -3.45 19.09 27.86
C LYS A 42 -4.81 18.73 27.26
N LEU A 43 -4.95 18.97 25.96
CA LEU A 43 -6.12 18.58 25.19
C LEU A 43 -6.07 17.07 24.90
N GLU A 44 -7.19 16.36 25.11
CA GLU A 44 -7.33 14.99 24.63
C GLU A 44 -7.49 14.98 23.12
N LEU A 45 -6.47 14.50 22.41
CA LEU A 45 -6.47 14.43 20.95
C LEU A 45 -7.16 13.16 20.44
N PRO A 46 -7.80 13.22 19.26
CA PRO A 46 -8.38 12.04 18.64
C PRO A 46 -7.31 11.04 18.20
N ILE A 47 -7.68 9.76 18.11
CA ILE A 47 -6.78 8.66 17.70
C ILE A 47 -6.19 8.86 16.29
N GLY A 48 -6.88 9.58 15.41
CA GLY A 48 -6.40 9.89 14.05
C GLY A 48 -5.65 11.22 13.92
N TYR A 49 -5.16 11.79 15.03
CA TYR A 49 -4.37 13.01 14.98
C TYR A 49 -3.04 12.78 14.22
N ARG A 50 -2.66 13.76 13.41
CA ARG A 50 -1.46 13.70 12.57
C ARG A 50 -0.28 14.39 13.26
N GLY A 51 0.29 13.74 14.26
CA GLY A 51 1.44 14.24 15.02
C GLY A 51 2.77 13.65 14.57
N LYS A 52 3.69 13.49 15.51
CA LYS A 52 5.02 12.93 15.30
C LYS A 52 4.92 11.55 14.66
N HIS A 53 5.72 11.34 13.63
CA HIS A 53 5.82 10.05 12.96
C HIS A 53 6.52 9.05 13.89
N ILE A 54 6.04 7.81 13.84
CA ILE A 54 6.60 6.68 14.55
C ILE A 54 6.74 5.52 13.57
N VAL A 55 7.80 4.73 13.72
CA VAL A 55 8.18 3.66 12.80
C VAL A 55 8.38 2.38 13.61
N ASP A 56 7.59 1.36 13.30
CA ASP A 56 7.83 -0.01 13.75
C ASP A 56 8.94 -0.62 12.90
N PHE A 57 10.08 -0.90 13.53
CA PHE A 57 11.23 -1.46 12.84
C PHE A 57 10.99 -2.92 12.43
N LYS A 58 10.21 -3.68 13.18
CA LYS A 58 9.92 -5.09 12.90
C LYS A 58 9.07 -5.24 11.64
N ARG A 59 8.17 -4.29 11.38
CA ARG A 59 7.32 -4.27 10.17
C ARG A 59 7.96 -3.52 9.00
N CYS A 60 8.82 -2.55 9.26
CA CYS A 60 9.42 -1.77 8.18
C CYS A 60 10.35 -2.69 7.36
N ILE A 61 10.21 -2.66 6.03
CA ILE A 61 11.08 -3.44 5.12
C ILE A 61 12.10 -2.56 4.39
N GLY A 62 12.15 -1.26 4.70
CA GLY A 62 13.06 -0.31 4.03
C GLY A 62 12.80 -0.19 2.52
N CYS A 63 11.52 -0.12 2.10
CA CYS A 63 11.15 0.02 0.68
C CYS A 63 11.29 1.44 0.12
N SER A 64 11.37 2.44 1.00
CA SER A 64 11.49 3.87 0.67
C SER A 64 10.25 4.50 0.03
N ASN A 65 9.10 3.82 -0.02
CA ASN A 65 7.86 4.38 -0.58
C ASN A 65 7.42 5.67 0.13
N CYS A 66 7.59 5.74 1.45
CA CYS A 66 7.30 6.94 2.25
C CYS A 66 8.14 8.16 1.85
N VAL A 67 9.39 7.96 1.45
CA VAL A 67 10.27 9.02 0.95
C VAL A 67 9.84 9.46 -0.44
N GLN A 68 9.53 8.50 -1.32
CA GLN A 68 9.16 8.79 -2.70
C GLN A 68 7.82 9.52 -2.84
N ILE A 69 6.84 9.20 -1.99
CA ILE A 69 5.53 9.87 -2.02
C ILE A 69 5.56 11.27 -1.42
N CYS A 70 6.61 11.62 -0.66
CA CYS A 70 6.66 12.86 0.09
C CYS A 70 6.69 14.06 -0.88
N PRO A 71 5.64 14.91 -0.92
CA PRO A 71 5.59 16.02 -1.86
C PRO A 71 6.58 17.14 -1.53
N ASN A 72 7.01 17.23 -0.26
CA ASN A 72 7.93 18.27 0.21
C ASN A 72 9.36 17.77 0.44
N ASP A 73 9.67 16.54 0.01
CA ASP A 73 10.99 15.91 0.13
C ASP A 73 11.62 16.09 1.54
N CYS A 74 10.79 15.89 2.57
CA CYS A 74 11.20 16.07 3.97
C CYS A 74 11.66 14.78 4.63
N MET A 75 11.63 13.65 3.92
CA MET A 75 12.04 12.36 4.44
C MET A 75 13.31 11.86 3.72
N TRP A 76 14.13 11.08 4.40
CA TRP A 76 15.30 10.42 3.81
C TRP A 76 15.41 8.99 4.32
N MET A 77 16.17 8.15 3.61
CA MET A 77 16.53 6.82 4.10
C MET A 77 17.93 6.85 4.70
N GLU A 78 18.10 6.25 5.87
CA GLU A 78 19.38 6.10 6.54
C GLU A 78 19.68 4.61 6.76
N LYS A 79 20.91 4.20 6.43
CA LYS A 79 21.38 2.83 6.64
C LYS A 79 21.69 2.63 8.11
N LEU A 80 21.00 1.70 8.73
CA LEU A 80 21.21 1.36 10.13
C LEU A 80 21.61 -0.11 10.27
N GLU A 81 22.50 -0.35 11.22
CA GLU A 81 22.79 -1.67 11.76
C GLU A 81 21.95 -1.85 13.03
N ASP A 82 20.93 -2.69 12.94
CA ASP A 82 20.12 -3.09 14.08
C ASP A 82 20.59 -4.47 14.57
N PRO A 83 20.86 -4.67 15.87
CA PRO A 83 21.31 -5.95 16.40
C PRO A 83 20.32 -7.11 16.17
N GLU A 84 19.01 -6.83 16.13
CA GLU A 84 17.98 -7.85 15.97
C GLU A 84 17.60 -8.06 14.50
N LEU A 85 17.58 -6.98 13.70
CA LEU A 85 17.04 -6.98 12.34
C LEU A 85 18.12 -6.90 11.24
N GLY A 86 19.38 -6.73 11.61
CA GLY A 86 20.51 -6.63 10.69
C GLY A 86 20.61 -5.26 9.99
N LYS A 87 21.23 -5.26 8.80
CA LYS A 87 21.50 -4.05 8.01
C LYS A 87 20.27 -3.67 7.18
N ILE A 88 19.49 -2.70 7.64
CA ILE A 88 18.27 -2.25 6.95
C ILE A 88 18.22 -0.73 6.91
N GLU A 89 17.73 -0.18 5.79
CA GLU A 89 17.47 1.25 5.64
C GLU A 89 16.15 1.63 6.32
N ARG A 90 16.17 2.71 7.11
CA ARG A 90 15.00 3.24 7.84
C ARG A 90 14.78 4.72 7.50
N PRO A 91 13.51 5.18 7.50
CA PRO A 91 13.21 6.56 7.18
C PRO A 91 13.48 7.51 8.35
N GLY A 92 14.04 8.69 8.07
CA GLY A 92 14.04 9.87 8.95
C GLY A 92 13.08 10.95 8.43
N VAL A 93 12.75 11.94 9.27
CA VAL A 93 11.79 13.01 8.95
C VAL A 93 12.33 14.37 9.39
N ASP A 94 12.26 15.37 8.51
CA ASP A 94 12.53 16.79 8.81
C ASP A 94 11.19 17.49 9.10
N TYR A 95 10.89 17.69 10.39
CA TYR A 95 9.66 18.37 10.83
C TYR A 95 9.68 19.87 10.54
N GLY A 96 10.84 20.47 10.24
CA GLY A 96 10.91 21.83 9.74
C GLY A 96 10.37 21.99 8.31
N ARG A 97 10.07 20.89 7.63
CA ARG A 97 9.47 20.83 6.29
C ARG A 97 8.20 19.98 6.24
N CYS A 98 8.00 19.04 7.15
CA CYS A 98 6.82 18.16 7.13
C CYS A 98 5.51 18.95 7.21
N LEU A 99 4.55 18.62 6.33
CA LEU A 99 3.21 19.21 6.31
C LEU A 99 2.16 18.34 7.04
N PHE A 100 2.57 17.22 7.66
CA PHE A 100 1.68 16.28 8.35
C PHE A 100 0.49 15.84 7.48
N CYS A 101 0.78 15.55 6.21
CA CYS A 101 -0.24 15.20 5.22
C CYS A 101 -0.67 13.72 5.27
N GLY A 102 0.02 12.85 6.00
CA GLY A 102 -0.31 11.43 6.14
C GLY A 102 0.00 10.52 4.93
N LEU A 103 0.42 11.06 3.78
CA LEU A 103 0.66 10.25 2.56
C LEU A 103 1.71 9.14 2.76
N CYS A 104 2.73 9.40 3.58
CA CYS A 104 3.77 8.42 3.91
C CYS A 104 3.23 7.22 4.73
N VAL A 105 2.20 7.45 5.56
CA VAL A 105 1.49 6.43 6.33
C VAL A 105 0.60 5.60 5.41
N GLU A 106 -0.14 6.26 4.52
CA GLU A 106 -1.06 5.62 3.59
C GLU A 106 -0.32 4.71 2.58
N ILE A 107 0.79 5.17 2.02
CA ILE A 107 1.54 4.39 1.02
C ILE A 107 2.35 3.22 1.62
N CYS A 108 2.50 3.14 2.95
CA CYS A 108 3.37 2.17 3.58
C CYS A 108 2.80 0.76 3.45
N PRO A 109 3.37 -0.16 2.65
CA PRO A 109 2.73 -1.43 2.34
C PRO A 109 2.62 -2.36 3.55
N THR A 110 3.54 -2.25 4.51
CA THR A 110 3.56 -3.06 5.74
C THR A 110 3.00 -2.33 6.95
N VAL A 111 2.40 -1.14 6.75
CA VAL A 111 1.84 -0.32 7.85
C VAL A 111 2.85 -0.15 8.98
N ALA A 112 4.09 0.17 8.60
CA ALA A 112 5.19 0.27 9.54
C ALA A 112 5.43 1.69 10.03
N ILE A 113 4.88 2.71 9.36
CA ILE A 113 4.98 4.11 9.76
C ILE A 113 3.58 4.62 10.09
N HIS A 114 3.47 5.37 11.18
CA HIS A 114 2.22 5.95 11.66
C HIS A 114 2.45 7.38 12.16
N GLU A 115 1.37 8.14 12.30
CA GLU A 115 1.36 9.42 13.01
C GLU A 115 0.81 9.20 14.43
N SER A 116 1.54 9.70 15.42
CA SER A 116 1.14 9.66 16.83
C SER A 116 0.32 10.90 17.22
N VAL A 117 -0.12 10.95 18.47
CA VAL A 117 -0.75 12.15 19.07
C VAL A 117 0.27 13.15 19.61
N GLU A 118 1.58 12.88 19.53
CA GLU A 118 2.62 13.80 20.01
C GLU A 118 2.76 14.98 19.05
N PHE A 119 2.50 16.20 19.53
CA PHE A 119 2.58 17.44 18.73
C PHE A 119 3.60 18.45 19.27
N GLU A 120 4.18 18.19 20.43
CA GLU A 120 5.13 19.08 21.12
C GLU A 120 6.55 18.93 20.54
N LEU A 121 6.73 19.23 19.25
CA LEU A 121 7.99 19.02 18.50
C LEU A 121 8.82 20.30 18.32
N ALA A 122 8.45 21.38 19.01
CA ALA A 122 9.11 22.66 18.86
C ALA A 122 10.55 22.61 19.40
N HIS A 123 11.49 23.14 18.62
CA HIS A 123 12.87 23.30 19.04
C HIS A 123 13.41 24.68 18.65
N HIS A 124 14.33 25.22 19.44
CA HIS A 124 15.00 26.49 19.16
C HIS A 124 16.02 26.44 18.00
N GLU A 125 16.38 25.24 17.55
CA GLU A 125 17.41 25.03 16.53
C GLU A 125 16.84 24.22 15.38
N ARG A 126 17.09 24.66 14.14
CA ARG A 126 16.59 23.98 12.94
C ARG A 126 17.13 22.56 12.79
N SER A 127 18.39 22.32 13.17
CA SER A 127 19.03 20.99 13.12
C SER A 127 18.26 19.95 13.93
N LYS A 128 17.70 20.36 15.07
CA LYS A 128 16.99 19.48 16.02
C LYS A 128 15.54 19.19 15.61
N LEU A 129 15.07 19.76 14.50
CA LEU A 129 13.79 19.39 13.88
C LEU A 129 13.93 18.18 12.93
N LYS A 130 15.16 17.69 12.72
CA LYS A 130 15.44 16.49 11.93
C LYS A 130 15.54 15.30 12.87
N TYR A 131 14.56 14.42 12.77
CA TYR A 131 14.50 13.22 13.61
C TYR A 131 15.01 12.05 12.78
N GLY A 132 16.09 11.44 13.27
CA GLY A 132 16.65 10.24 12.68
C GLY A 132 15.75 9.03 12.93
N PRO A 133 15.99 7.90 12.22
CA PRO A 133 15.08 6.77 12.33
C PRO A 133 15.01 6.16 13.72
N LYS A 134 16.09 6.21 14.51
CA LYS A 134 16.11 5.72 15.89
C LYS A 134 15.18 6.52 16.80
N GLU A 135 15.07 7.84 16.59
CA GLU A 135 14.19 8.73 17.36
C GLU A 135 12.71 8.55 16.98
N LEU A 136 12.47 8.01 15.79
CA LEU A 136 11.14 7.64 15.31
C LEU A 136 10.77 6.20 15.68
N ARG A 137 11.68 5.38 16.22
CA ARG A 137 11.41 3.97 16.50
C ARG A 137 10.38 3.81 17.62
N ASP A 138 9.27 3.15 17.31
CA ASP A 138 8.32 2.66 18.30
C ASP A 138 7.72 1.32 17.83
N ASP A 139 8.29 0.22 18.33
CA ASP A 139 7.85 -1.14 18.01
C ASP A 139 6.58 -1.54 18.81
N SER A 140 6.11 -0.70 19.75
CA SER A 140 4.95 -0.98 20.59
C SER A 140 3.62 -0.54 19.95
N PHE A 141 3.68 0.40 19.00
CA PHE A 141 2.50 1.02 18.41
C PHE A 141 1.71 0.06 17.50
N ALA A 142 2.42 -0.82 16.80
CA ALA A 142 1.86 -1.84 15.91
C ALA A 142 0.85 -2.79 16.58
N GLY A 143 0.94 -2.98 17.90
CA GLY A 143 -0.03 -3.78 18.66
C GLY A 143 -1.28 -2.99 19.08
N LYS A 144 -1.22 -1.65 19.10
CA LYS A 144 -2.31 -0.78 19.56
C LYS A 144 -3.28 -0.41 18.44
N VAL A 145 -2.78 -0.31 17.21
CA VAL A 145 -3.61 -0.07 16.03
C VAL A 145 -4.09 -1.41 15.49
N LYS A 146 -5.35 -1.73 15.75
CA LYS A 146 -6.03 -2.77 14.95
C LYS A 146 -5.99 -2.31 13.50
N GLU A 147 -5.38 -3.11 12.65
CA GLU A 147 -5.28 -2.88 11.21
C GLU A 147 -6.70 -2.76 10.63
N GLU A 148 -7.22 -1.52 10.58
CA GLU A 148 -8.46 -1.19 9.87
C GLU A 148 -8.11 -0.71 8.46
N ARG A 149 -7.17 -1.38 7.80
CA ARG A 149 -7.14 -1.28 6.34
C ARG A 149 -8.49 -1.76 5.86
N GLN A 150 -9.27 -0.85 5.29
CA GLN A 150 -10.59 -1.18 4.79
C GLN A 150 -10.40 -2.27 3.75
N LYS A 151 -10.92 -3.45 4.06
CA LYS A 151 -11.02 -4.49 3.07
C LYS A 151 -12.12 -4.07 2.12
N ARG A 152 -11.80 -4.04 0.83
CA ARG A 152 -12.78 -3.83 -0.21
C ARG A 152 -13.22 -5.18 -0.71
N LEU A 153 -14.51 -5.30 -0.95
CA LEU A 153 -15.06 -6.52 -1.48
C LEU A 153 -14.90 -6.52 -3.00
N LEU A 154 -14.10 -7.43 -3.55
CA LEU A 154 -13.77 -7.45 -4.97
C LEU A 154 -14.16 -8.80 -5.60
N PRO A 155 -14.59 -8.80 -6.88
CA PRO A 155 -14.87 -10.03 -7.60
C PRO A 155 -13.58 -10.74 -8.01
N ILE A 156 -13.41 -12.00 -7.58
CA ILE A 156 -12.35 -12.90 -8.02
C ILE A 156 -12.92 -13.85 -9.06
N LEU A 157 -12.22 -13.95 -10.21
CA LEU A 157 -12.62 -14.80 -11.32
C LEU A 157 -11.90 -16.14 -11.27
N ASP A 158 -12.68 -17.22 -11.19
CA ASP A 158 -12.23 -18.58 -11.43
C ASP A 158 -12.39 -18.93 -12.91
N MET A 159 -11.26 -18.97 -13.62
CA MET A 159 -11.21 -19.30 -15.04
C MET A 159 -11.64 -20.74 -15.34
N THR A 160 -11.63 -21.65 -14.36
CA THR A 160 -12.04 -23.05 -14.58
C THR A 160 -13.56 -23.20 -14.69
N LYS A 161 -14.31 -22.30 -14.03
CA LYS A 161 -15.78 -22.27 -14.03
C LYS A 161 -16.36 -21.33 -15.11
N CYS A 162 -15.56 -20.40 -15.64
CA CYS A 162 -16.06 -19.38 -16.56
C CYS A 162 -16.44 -19.96 -17.94
N THR A 163 -17.70 -19.75 -18.34
CA THR A 163 -18.24 -20.20 -19.64
C THR A 163 -18.30 -19.11 -20.72
N SER A 164 -17.75 -17.93 -20.46
CA SER A 164 -17.73 -16.80 -21.41
C SER A 164 -19.12 -16.27 -21.82
N CYS A 165 -20.16 -16.44 -20.98
CA CYS A 165 -21.54 -16.06 -21.29
C CYS A 165 -21.88 -14.55 -21.23
N GLU A 166 -20.89 -13.69 -20.95
CA GLU A 166 -20.97 -12.21 -20.97
C GLU A 166 -21.96 -11.52 -20.01
N LYS A 167 -22.79 -12.27 -19.26
CA LYS A 167 -23.79 -11.74 -18.31
C LYS A 167 -23.19 -10.79 -17.26
N CYS A 168 -22.00 -11.09 -16.75
CA CYS A 168 -21.32 -10.25 -15.76
C CYS A 168 -20.95 -8.87 -16.31
N ALA A 169 -20.58 -8.78 -17.60
CA ALA A 169 -20.30 -7.51 -18.26
C ALA A 169 -21.59 -6.72 -18.53
N GLY A 170 -22.66 -7.40 -18.95
CA GLY A 170 -23.96 -6.77 -19.24
C GLY A 170 -24.65 -6.18 -18.00
N GLU A 171 -24.58 -6.85 -16.86
CA GLU A 171 -25.25 -6.41 -15.62
C GLU A 171 -24.40 -5.47 -14.75
N CYS A 172 -23.16 -5.17 -15.15
CA CYS A 172 -22.28 -4.29 -14.39
C CYS A 172 -22.71 -2.82 -14.56
N PRO A 173 -23.26 -2.16 -13.51
CA PRO A 173 -23.81 -0.81 -13.63
C PRO A 173 -22.74 0.24 -13.96
N GLU A 174 -21.50 -0.01 -13.52
CA GLU A 174 -20.36 0.88 -13.75
C GLU A 174 -19.57 0.54 -15.02
N MET A 175 -20.02 -0.49 -15.77
CA MET A 175 -19.28 -1.06 -16.90
C MET A 175 -17.81 -1.33 -16.53
N ALA A 176 -17.60 -1.82 -15.32
CA ALA A 176 -16.28 -2.15 -14.80
C ALA A 176 -15.73 -3.46 -15.40
N ILE A 177 -16.57 -4.28 -16.03
CA ILE A 177 -16.20 -5.58 -16.60
C ILE A 177 -16.24 -5.49 -18.12
N ALA A 178 -15.13 -5.78 -18.79
CA ALA A 178 -15.02 -5.85 -20.24
C ALA A 178 -14.68 -7.28 -20.67
N MET A 179 -15.34 -7.80 -21.71
CA MET A 179 -15.02 -9.13 -22.25
C MET A 179 -13.86 -9.01 -23.24
N MET A 180 -12.75 -9.67 -22.95
CA MET A 180 -11.53 -9.65 -23.76
C MET A 180 -11.29 -11.02 -24.40
N PRO A 181 -10.87 -11.08 -25.68
CA PRO A 181 -10.57 -12.35 -26.34
C PRO A 181 -9.34 -13.03 -25.72
N ILE A 182 -9.40 -14.35 -25.55
CA ILE A 182 -8.26 -15.18 -25.17
C ILE A 182 -7.56 -15.64 -26.47
N GLU A 183 -6.32 -15.18 -26.67
CA GLU A 183 -5.53 -15.55 -27.84
C GLU A 183 -5.42 -17.08 -28.00
N GLY A 184 -5.76 -17.59 -29.18
CA GLY A 184 -5.61 -19.00 -29.54
C GLY A 184 -6.69 -19.96 -29.01
N VAL A 185 -7.67 -19.49 -28.22
CA VAL A 185 -8.70 -20.36 -27.61
C VAL A 185 -10.11 -20.09 -28.17
N GLY A 186 -10.32 -18.96 -28.87
CA GLY A 186 -11.62 -18.61 -29.47
C GLY A 186 -12.73 -18.30 -28.46
N LYS A 187 -12.37 -18.11 -27.18
CA LYS A 187 -13.26 -17.74 -26.07
C LYS A 187 -12.90 -16.35 -25.55
N THR A 188 -13.85 -15.68 -24.92
CA THR A 188 -13.63 -14.39 -24.23
C THR A 188 -13.55 -14.59 -22.72
N LYS A 189 -12.82 -13.73 -22.01
CA LYS A 189 -12.77 -13.70 -20.54
C LYS A 189 -13.15 -12.31 -20.01
N PRO A 190 -13.79 -12.20 -18.85
CA PRO A 190 -14.03 -10.92 -18.22
C PRO A 190 -12.72 -10.34 -17.65
N GLU A 191 -12.39 -9.12 -18.04
CA GLU A 191 -11.35 -8.29 -17.45
C GLU A 191 -12.02 -7.19 -16.61
N ILE A 192 -11.69 -7.12 -15.33
CA ILE A 192 -12.39 -6.28 -14.35
C ILE A 192 -11.53 -5.08 -13.97
N ASN A 193 -12.01 -3.88 -14.26
CA ASN A 193 -11.41 -2.64 -13.81
C ASN A 193 -11.83 -2.35 -12.36
N LEU A 194 -10.93 -2.65 -11.42
CA LEU A 194 -11.16 -2.50 -9.98
C LEU A 194 -11.29 -1.03 -9.55
N GLY A 195 -10.71 -0.10 -10.30
CA GLY A 195 -10.88 1.34 -10.07
C GLY A 195 -12.32 1.81 -10.29
N LYS A 196 -13.07 1.16 -11.18
CA LYS A 196 -14.49 1.45 -11.44
C LYS A 196 -15.48 0.59 -10.62
N CYS A 197 -15.02 -0.51 -10.04
CA CYS A 197 -15.91 -1.49 -9.40
C CYS A 197 -16.50 -0.98 -8.08
N THR A 198 -17.81 -0.75 -7.98
CA THR A 198 -18.46 -0.28 -6.74
C THR A 198 -18.77 -1.38 -5.71
N SER A 199 -18.22 -2.59 -5.87
CA SER A 199 -18.42 -3.73 -4.95
C SER A 199 -19.89 -4.15 -4.75
N CYS A 200 -20.75 -3.90 -5.75
CA CYS A 200 -22.21 -4.10 -5.66
C CYS A 200 -22.69 -5.57 -5.72
N LYS A 201 -21.78 -6.55 -5.88
CA LYS A 201 -22.04 -8.00 -5.97
C LYS A 201 -22.91 -8.50 -7.14
N LYS A 202 -23.39 -7.62 -8.03
CA LYS A 202 -24.24 -8.04 -9.16
C LYS A 202 -23.61 -9.12 -10.04
N CYS A 203 -22.31 -9.00 -10.30
CA CYS A 203 -21.58 -9.95 -11.15
C CYS A 203 -21.49 -11.37 -10.55
N GLU A 204 -21.45 -11.50 -9.22
CA GLU A 204 -21.56 -12.78 -8.50
C GLU A 204 -22.98 -13.33 -8.65
N THR A 205 -24.00 -12.50 -8.41
CA THR A 205 -25.41 -12.94 -8.46
C THR A 205 -25.89 -13.37 -9.85
N VAL A 206 -25.36 -12.77 -10.92
CA VAL A 206 -25.77 -13.10 -12.30
C VAL A 206 -24.96 -14.25 -12.89
N CYS A 207 -23.86 -14.67 -12.25
CA CYS A 207 -22.99 -15.71 -12.79
C CYS A 207 -23.66 -17.08 -12.64
N PRO A 208 -23.99 -17.78 -13.74
CA PRO A 208 -24.68 -19.07 -13.66
C PRO A 208 -23.82 -20.19 -13.08
N GLU A 209 -22.50 -20.11 -13.31
CA GLU A 209 -21.53 -21.13 -12.87
C GLU A 209 -20.77 -20.72 -11.60
N SER A 210 -21.18 -19.61 -10.95
CA SER A 210 -20.47 -19.04 -9.80
C SER A 210 -18.95 -18.87 -10.05
N ALA A 211 -18.58 -18.49 -11.27
CA ALA A 211 -17.19 -18.24 -11.66
C ALA A 211 -16.65 -16.92 -11.09
N LEU A 212 -17.52 -16.03 -10.60
CA LEU A 212 -17.15 -14.77 -9.95
C LEU A 212 -17.62 -14.82 -8.50
N GLU A 213 -16.67 -14.82 -7.57
CA GLU A 213 -16.94 -14.85 -6.12
C GLU A 213 -16.40 -13.56 -5.49
N MET A 214 -17.16 -12.96 -4.58
CA MET A 214 -16.79 -11.69 -3.97
C MET A 214 -15.97 -11.94 -2.70
N GLU A 215 -14.68 -11.61 -2.71
CA GLU A 215 -13.79 -11.78 -1.57
C GLU A 215 -13.36 -10.45 -0.95
N GLU A 216 -13.11 -10.47 0.36
CA GLU A 216 -12.58 -9.32 1.08
C GLU A 216 -11.07 -9.20 0.87
N VAL A 217 -10.65 -8.27 0.03
CA VAL A 217 -9.22 -8.03 -0.24
C VAL A 217 -8.81 -6.68 0.33
N TYR A 218 -7.58 -6.57 0.83
CA TYR A 218 -7.05 -5.30 1.32
C TYR A 218 -6.88 -4.29 0.17
N GLU A 219 -7.50 -3.11 0.30
CA GLU A 219 -7.44 -2.02 -0.72
C GLU A 219 -5.99 -1.65 -1.09
N SER A 220 -5.05 -1.79 -0.16
CA SER A 220 -3.62 -1.48 -0.33
C SER A 220 -2.88 -2.33 -1.38
N TYR A 221 -3.52 -3.35 -1.95
CA TYR A 221 -2.95 -4.17 -3.02
C TYR A 221 -3.14 -3.58 -4.43
N PHE A 222 -4.09 -2.66 -4.65
CA PHE A 222 -4.61 -2.41 -6.01
C PHE A 222 -4.18 -1.10 -6.68
N GLU A 223 -3.58 -0.17 -5.95
CA GLU A 223 -3.05 1.08 -6.55
C GLU A 223 -1.54 1.02 -6.81
N MET A 224 -0.87 -0.08 -6.43
CA MET A 224 0.56 -0.19 -6.70
C MET A 224 0.77 -0.57 -8.17
N PRO A 225 1.53 0.23 -8.94
CA PRO A 225 1.77 -0.05 -10.34
C PRO A 225 2.40 -1.44 -10.48
N GLU A 226 1.74 -2.33 -11.24
CA GLU A 226 2.29 -3.66 -11.49
C GLU A 226 3.59 -3.54 -12.31
N PRO A 227 4.65 -4.27 -11.92
CA PRO A 227 5.85 -4.31 -12.73
C PRO A 227 5.59 -5.03 -14.06
N LYS A 228 5.86 -4.35 -15.18
CA LYS A 228 5.91 -5.03 -16.48
C LYS A 228 7.25 -5.73 -16.62
N PHE A 229 7.22 -7.05 -16.78
CA PHE A 229 8.44 -7.85 -16.95
C PHE A 229 8.79 -8.04 -18.43
N LEU A 230 9.89 -7.43 -18.85
CA LEU A 230 10.41 -7.54 -20.21
C LEU A 230 11.30 -8.78 -20.34
N ILE A 231 10.68 -9.90 -20.73
CA ILE A 231 11.34 -11.19 -20.91
C ILE A 231 12.60 -11.06 -21.79
N LYS A 232 12.56 -10.29 -22.88
CA LYS A 232 13.72 -10.16 -23.79
C LYS A 232 14.98 -9.58 -23.14
N LYS A 233 14.83 -8.70 -22.14
CA LYS A 233 15.95 -8.04 -21.45
C LYS A 233 16.47 -8.80 -20.22
N CYS A 234 15.75 -9.84 -19.77
CA CYS A 234 16.16 -10.62 -18.60
C CYS A 234 17.38 -11.52 -18.90
N THR A 235 18.46 -11.34 -18.13
CA THR A 235 19.70 -12.11 -18.24
C THR A 235 19.77 -13.32 -17.30
N GLY A 236 18.83 -13.47 -16.38
CA GLY A 236 18.83 -14.58 -15.41
C GLY A 236 19.79 -14.41 -14.22
N CYS A 237 20.34 -13.22 -13.96
CA CYS A 237 21.34 -12.98 -12.91
C CYS A 237 20.82 -13.11 -11.45
N GLY A 238 19.50 -13.14 -11.25
CA GLY A 238 18.87 -13.30 -9.93
C GLY A 238 18.98 -12.11 -8.97
N ALA A 239 19.43 -10.94 -9.43
CA ALA A 239 19.54 -9.75 -8.58
C ALA A 239 18.18 -9.31 -8.01
N CYS A 240 17.12 -9.38 -8.83
CA CYS A 240 15.76 -9.09 -8.41
C CYS A 240 15.27 -10.03 -7.31
N ALA A 241 15.54 -11.34 -7.43
CA ALA A 241 15.18 -12.34 -6.43
C ALA A 241 15.85 -12.07 -5.09
N ARG A 242 17.16 -11.81 -5.08
CA ARG A 242 17.90 -11.48 -3.84
C ARG A 242 17.46 -10.16 -3.18
N ALA A 243 16.95 -9.22 -3.97
CA ALA A 243 16.49 -7.93 -3.48
C ALA A 243 15.04 -7.96 -2.95
N CYS A 244 14.29 -9.04 -3.22
CA CYS A 244 12.89 -9.12 -2.86
C CYS A 244 12.73 -9.44 -1.38
N PRO A 245 12.13 -8.55 -0.57
CA PRO A 245 11.92 -8.81 0.86
C PRO A 245 10.75 -9.75 1.14
N ALA A 246 9.91 -10.00 0.14
CA ALA A 246 8.74 -10.88 0.24
C ALA A 246 8.96 -12.25 -0.43
N ASP A 247 10.17 -12.51 -0.95
CA ASP A 247 10.55 -13.76 -1.62
C ASP A 247 9.59 -14.23 -2.72
N VAL A 248 9.01 -13.29 -3.48
CA VAL A 248 8.00 -13.59 -4.51
C VAL A 248 8.58 -13.88 -5.89
N ILE A 249 9.91 -13.86 -6.02
CA ILE A 249 10.61 -13.95 -7.30
C ILE A 249 11.46 -15.23 -7.32
N TYR A 250 11.05 -16.18 -8.14
CA TYR A 250 11.72 -17.47 -8.29
C TYR A 250 12.57 -17.49 -9.55
N MET A 251 13.78 -18.05 -9.46
CA MET A 251 14.65 -18.26 -10.61
C MET A 251 14.45 -19.67 -11.16
N MET A 252 13.74 -19.78 -12.28
CA MET A 252 13.47 -21.06 -12.94
C MET A 252 14.41 -21.29 -14.12
N ASP A 253 14.79 -22.55 -14.32
CA ASP A 253 15.52 -23.00 -15.50
C ASP A 253 14.57 -23.18 -16.68
N LEU A 254 14.95 -22.70 -17.86
CA LEU A 254 14.20 -22.92 -19.10
C LEU A 254 14.76 -24.14 -19.86
N PRO A 255 14.08 -25.30 -19.79
CA PRO A 255 14.50 -26.48 -20.53
C PRO A 255 14.52 -26.21 -22.04
N GLY A 256 15.52 -26.74 -22.75
CA GLY A 256 15.66 -26.56 -24.20
C GLY A 256 16.38 -25.29 -24.64
N THR A 257 16.86 -24.46 -23.70
CA THR A 257 17.74 -23.32 -24.00
C THR A 257 19.23 -23.63 -23.85
N GLU A 258 19.56 -24.91 -23.65
CA GLU A 258 20.93 -25.42 -23.54
C GLU A 258 21.71 -25.14 -24.83
N LYS A 259 22.82 -24.43 -24.73
CA LYS A 259 23.75 -24.30 -25.86
C LYS A 259 24.61 -25.56 -25.96
N VAL A 260 24.82 -26.07 -27.16
CA VAL A 260 25.82 -27.13 -27.39
C VAL A 260 27.21 -26.51 -27.23
N LEU A 261 27.99 -26.99 -26.27
CA LEU A 261 29.37 -26.58 -26.05
C LEU A 261 30.28 -27.17 -27.14
N LYS A 262 31.45 -26.59 -27.34
CA LYS A 262 32.45 -27.08 -28.33
C LYS A 262 32.84 -28.55 -28.11
N ASP A 263 32.67 -29.07 -26.90
CA ASP A 263 32.98 -30.45 -26.51
C ASP A 263 31.79 -31.42 -26.70
N GLY A 264 30.73 -31.03 -27.41
CA GLY A 264 29.53 -31.86 -27.65
C GLY A 264 28.61 -32.01 -26.44
N LYS A 265 28.99 -31.50 -25.26
CA LYS A 265 28.16 -31.49 -24.05
C LYS A 265 27.10 -30.38 -24.11
N LYS A 266 25.89 -30.68 -23.64
CA LYS A 266 24.85 -29.65 -23.43
C LYS A 266 25.27 -28.71 -22.29
N GLY A 267 25.30 -27.41 -22.58
CA GLY A 267 25.54 -26.36 -21.59
C GLY A 267 24.35 -26.16 -20.65
N LYS A 268 24.53 -25.36 -19.61
CA LYS A 268 23.47 -25.08 -18.64
C LYS A 268 22.29 -24.35 -19.31
N PRO A 269 21.04 -24.68 -18.93
CA PRO A 269 19.87 -23.94 -19.41
C PRO A 269 19.92 -22.49 -18.92
N LYS A 270 19.28 -21.59 -19.68
CA LYS A 270 19.12 -20.20 -19.26
C LYS A 270 18.14 -20.14 -18.08
N LYS A 271 18.46 -19.31 -17.09
CA LYS A 271 17.57 -18.99 -15.96
C LYS A 271 16.71 -17.77 -16.27
N ARG A 272 15.48 -17.75 -15.76
CA ARG A 272 14.61 -16.57 -15.76
C ARG A 272 13.92 -16.35 -14.43
N ALA A 273 13.61 -15.09 -14.15
CA ALA A 273 12.80 -14.71 -13.00
C ALA A 273 11.31 -14.95 -13.32
N VAL A 274 10.59 -15.55 -12.38
CA VAL A 274 9.14 -15.78 -12.37
C VAL A 274 8.58 -15.11 -11.11
N PHE A 275 7.52 -14.31 -11.26
CA PHE A 275 6.97 -13.48 -10.20
C PHE A 275 5.62 -14.05 -9.74
N VAL A 276 5.46 -14.25 -8.43
CA VAL A 276 4.18 -14.59 -7.81
C VAL A 276 3.57 -13.30 -7.26
N LEU A 277 2.85 -12.57 -8.11
CA LEU A 277 2.43 -11.19 -7.83
C LEU A 277 1.43 -11.07 -6.67
N GLU A 278 0.69 -12.13 -6.34
CA GLU A 278 -0.26 -12.16 -5.21
C GLU A 278 0.38 -11.80 -3.85
N LYS A 279 1.67 -12.09 -3.68
CA LYS A 279 2.42 -11.80 -2.46
C LYS A 279 3.26 -10.52 -2.59
N CYS A 280 3.21 -9.85 -3.74
CA CYS A 280 4.03 -8.68 -4.02
C CYS A 280 3.54 -7.49 -3.19
N VAL A 281 4.44 -6.91 -2.40
CA VAL A 281 4.17 -5.71 -1.59
C VAL A 281 4.48 -4.40 -2.34
N GLY A 282 4.72 -4.47 -3.66
CA GLY A 282 5.00 -3.32 -4.52
C GLY A 282 6.14 -2.41 -4.07
N CYS A 283 7.14 -2.95 -3.38
CA CYS A 283 8.26 -2.16 -2.82
C CYS A 283 9.25 -1.61 -3.87
N GLY A 284 9.16 -2.03 -5.13
CA GLY A 284 10.06 -1.58 -6.20
C GLY A 284 11.53 -2.01 -6.09
N LYS A 285 11.95 -2.73 -5.03
CA LYS A 285 13.37 -3.12 -4.82
C LYS A 285 13.93 -3.95 -5.96
N CYS A 286 13.14 -4.88 -6.51
CA CYS A 286 13.56 -5.71 -7.65
C CYS A 286 13.82 -4.88 -8.92
N TYR A 287 13.04 -3.81 -9.13
CA TYR A 287 13.24 -2.86 -10.23
C TYR A 287 14.55 -2.08 -10.05
N ARG A 288 14.79 -1.51 -8.87
CA ARG A 288 16.04 -0.78 -8.55
C ARG A 288 17.27 -1.69 -8.65
N ALA A 289 17.14 -2.96 -8.26
CA ALA A 289 18.23 -3.95 -8.36
C ALA A 289 18.53 -4.41 -9.80
N CYS A 290 17.60 -4.22 -10.74
CA CYS A 290 17.76 -4.72 -12.11
C CYS A 290 18.65 -3.77 -12.95
N LYS A 291 19.89 -4.18 -13.24
CA LYS A 291 20.80 -3.41 -14.11
C LYS A 291 20.47 -3.46 -15.61
N PHE A 292 19.55 -4.33 -16.03
CA PHE A 292 19.25 -4.61 -17.43
C PHE A 292 17.88 -4.08 -17.89
N ASP A 293 17.20 -3.30 -17.05
CA ASP A 293 15.86 -2.74 -17.34
C ASP A 293 14.86 -3.81 -17.80
N ALA A 294 14.97 -5.01 -17.23
CA ALA A 294 14.04 -6.11 -17.49
C ALA A 294 12.70 -5.94 -16.74
N LEU A 295 12.59 -4.90 -15.90
CA LEU A 295 11.39 -4.53 -15.17
C LEU A 295 11.10 -3.07 -15.51
N GLU A 296 9.85 -2.77 -15.88
CA GLU A 296 9.35 -1.41 -15.98
C GLU A 296 8.34 -1.19 -14.86
N TRP A 297 8.52 -0.11 -14.10
CA TRP A 297 7.70 0.18 -12.93
C TRP A 297 7.21 1.63 -12.99
N PRO A 298 5.97 1.89 -13.49
CA PRO A 298 5.41 3.23 -13.52
C PRO A 298 5.42 3.87 -12.12
N GLY A 299 5.77 5.15 -12.00
CA GLY A 299 5.70 5.86 -10.72
C GLY A 299 6.79 5.51 -9.68
N VAL A 300 7.69 4.55 -9.95
CA VAL A 300 8.82 4.24 -9.07
C VAL A 300 10.12 4.75 -9.69
N ARG A 301 10.83 5.64 -8.98
CA ARG A 301 12.15 6.11 -9.40
C ARG A 301 13.20 5.01 -9.16
N LYS A 302 14.14 4.91 -10.10
CA LYS A 302 15.22 3.93 -10.07
C LYS A 302 16.40 4.45 -9.26
#